data_AF-A0A8S2V7X1-F1
#
_entry.id   AF-A0A8S2V7X1-F1
#
_cell.length_a   1.000
_cell.length_b   1.000
_cell.length_c   1.000
_cell.angle_alpha   90.00
_cell.angle_beta   90.00
_cell.angle_gamma   90.00
#
_symmetry.space_group_name_H-M   'P 1'
#
loop_
_entity.id
_entity.type
_entity.pdbx_description
1 polymer ?
#
loop_
_entity_poly.entity_id
_entity_poly.type
_entity_poly.pdbx_seq_one_letter_code
_entity_poly.pdbx_strand_id
1 'polypeptide(L)'
;EYYGENVLHIAIIKKNAAMVEWLLVDPNNRPYREKLLNAKASGNFFKNGRPCYYGEYPLAFAACTNQWNLVEILIEHGADMDMADSNGNNILHLLVIHNLSDLYVKYKARWIEENNRKKGILEDSISPPTLVNNFPNETPLWKRLNKENLTPLTLAAKLGQKDMFSFLLDERKITQWTFGPVSCVLYPLDQLDLGLPVEGKEIEVGGLELIVKHAHVDLIMHPRMIDLIDKKWNRFAGKIFFKRFMMTLGFLLVFMFTIILEQTRVETTEGEGDDAVVTSVEYPSGIIYALHRIGNGIVLAGALWKGRCELNEMIAAGIRKYLSAT
;
A
#
# COMPACT_ATOMS: atom_id res chain seq x y z
N GLU A 1 -15.57 -18.78 -22.00
CA GLU A 1 -15.44 -17.45 -21.36
C GLU A 1 -15.99 -17.41 -19.93
N TYR A 2 -17.15 -18.02 -19.68
CA TYR A 2 -17.86 -18.04 -18.38
C TYR A 2 -17.61 -19.31 -17.55
N TYR A 3 -16.39 -19.87 -17.59
CA TYR A 3 -16.10 -21.12 -16.90
C TYR A 3 -16.36 -21.04 -15.39
N GLY A 4 -16.99 -22.07 -14.83
CA GLY A 4 -17.29 -22.16 -13.39
C GLY A 4 -18.48 -21.32 -12.91
N GLU A 5 -19.12 -20.54 -13.79
CA GLU A 5 -20.38 -19.89 -13.49
C GLU A 5 -21.47 -20.93 -13.23
N ASN A 6 -22.35 -20.64 -12.27
CA ASN A 6 -23.35 -21.56 -11.77
C ASN A 6 -24.74 -20.87 -11.79
N VAL A 7 -25.82 -21.65 -11.75
CA VAL A 7 -27.20 -21.12 -11.69
C VAL A 7 -27.40 -20.13 -10.55
N LEU A 8 -26.70 -20.33 -9.42
CA LEU A 8 -26.75 -19.42 -8.28
C LEU A 8 -26.12 -18.05 -8.61
N HIS A 9 -24.99 -18.03 -9.33
CA HIS A 9 -24.38 -16.78 -9.82
C HIS A 9 -25.36 -16.00 -10.70
N ILE A 10 -26.02 -16.70 -11.63
CA ILE A 10 -26.97 -16.10 -12.57
C ILE A 10 -28.19 -15.54 -11.81
N ALA A 11 -28.74 -16.29 -10.85
CA ALA A 11 -29.88 -15.85 -10.04
C ALA A 11 -29.57 -14.58 -9.23
N ILE A 12 -28.36 -14.50 -8.67
CA ILE A 12 -27.87 -13.33 -7.93
C ILE A 12 -27.73 -12.12 -8.87
N ILE A 13 -27.11 -12.29 -10.04
CA ILE A 13 -26.96 -11.21 -11.03
C ILE A 13 -28.34 -10.68 -11.46
N LYS A 14 -29.32 -11.58 -11.61
CA LYS A 14 -30.71 -11.22 -11.96
C LYS A 14 -31.52 -10.65 -10.79
N LYS A 15 -30.94 -10.55 -9.58
CA LYS A 15 -31.59 -10.06 -8.36
C LYS A 15 -32.86 -10.82 -7.99
N ASN A 16 -32.90 -12.12 -8.33
CA ASN A 16 -34.08 -12.94 -8.10
C ASN A 16 -33.95 -13.69 -6.75
N ALA A 17 -34.38 -13.04 -5.67
CA ALA A 17 -34.33 -13.60 -4.32
C ALA A 17 -35.14 -14.89 -4.19
N ALA A 18 -36.32 -14.96 -4.81
CA ALA A 18 -37.16 -16.16 -4.77
C ALA A 18 -36.46 -17.38 -5.39
N MET A 19 -35.70 -17.19 -6.48
CA MET A 19 -34.92 -18.27 -7.08
C MET A 19 -33.75 -18.68 -6.18
N VAL A 20 -33.08 -17.72 -5.54
CA VAL A 20 -31.97 -18.00 -4.61
C VAL A 20 -32.48 -18.78 -3.40
N GLU A 21 -33.59 -18.36 -2.79
CA GLU A 21 -34.24 -19.07 -1.69
C GLU A 21 -34.66 -20.47 -2.11
N TRP A 22 -35.32 -20.62 -3.27
CA TRP A 22 -35.73 -21.94 -3.77
C TRP A 22 -34.55 -22.89 -3.96
N LEU A 23 -33.43 -22.41 -4.52
CA LEU A 23 -32.22 -23.20 -4.70
C LEU A 23 -31.56 -23.63 -3.38
N LEU A 24 -31.73 -22.86 -2.30
CA LEU A 24 -31.04 -23.09 -1.03
C LEU A 24 -31.92 -23.76 0.05
N VAL A 25 -33.23 -23.55 0.01
CA VAL A 25 -34.21 -24.01 1.01
C VAL A 25 -34.79 -25.37 0.64
N ASP A 26 -34.97 -25.68 -0.65
CA ASP A 26 -35.63 -26.92 -1.08
C ASP A 26 -34.86 -28.16 -0.55
N PRO A 27 -35.53 -29.07 0.20
CA PRO A 27 -34.93 -30.28 0.74
C PRO A 27 -34.24 -31.14 -0.32
N ASN A 28 -34.76 -31.16 -1.55
CA ASN A 28 -34.19 -31.94 -2.66
C ASN A 28 -32.85 -31.37 -3.14
N ASN A 29 -32.60 -30.08 -2.90
CA ASN A 29 -31.39 -29.37 -3.33
C ASN A 29 -30.29 -29.35 -2.26
N ARG A 30 -30.57 -29.79 -1.02
CA ARG A 30 -29.59 -29.87 0.09
C ARG A 30 -28.23 -30.49 -0.30
N PRO A 31 -28.14 -31.65 -0.99
CA PRO A 31 -26.84 -32.24 -1.32
C PRO A 31 -26.05 -31.40 -2.33
N TYR A 32 -26.72 -30.56 -3.13
CA TYR A 32 -26.07 -29.67 -4.07
C TYR A 32 -25.74 -28.31 -3.45
N ARG A 33 -26.39 -27.91 -2.35
CA ARG A 33 -26.26 -26.59 -1.72
C ARG A 33 -24.82 -26.16 -1.51
N GLU A 34 -24.02 -26.99 -0.83
CA GLU A 34 -22.60 -26.68 -0.57
C GLU A 34 -21.79 -26.55 -1.86
N LYS A 35 -22.05 -27.42 -2.83
CA LYS A 35 -21.41 -27.35 -4.16
C LYS A 35 -21.81 -26.08 -4.89
N LEU A 36 -23.06 -25.64 -4.77
CA LEU A 36 -23.53 -24.41 -5.40
C LEU A 36 -22.91 -23.17 -4.74
N LEU A 37 -22.81 -23.15 -3.41
CA LEU A 37 -22.23 -22.06 -2.62
C LEU A 37 -20.71 -21.93 -2.79
N ASN A 38 -20.01 -23.05 -2.96
CA ASN A 38 -18.54 -23.07 -3.08
C ASN A 38 -18.05 -23.09 -4.54
N ALA A 39 -18.96 -23.00 -5.51
CA ALA A 39 -18.61 -22.96 -6.93
C ALA A 39 -17.84 -21.68 -7.26
N LYS A 40 -16.73 -21.80 -8.00
CA LYS A 40 -15.87 -20.68 -8.41
C LYS A 40 -16.08 -20.32 -9.88
N ALA A 41 -16.57 -19.13 -10.15
CA ALA A 41 -16.61 -18.52 -11.48
C ALA A 41 -15.21 -18.01 -11.89
N SER A 42 -14.37 -18.90 -12.43
CA SER A 42 -12.97 -18.62 -12.82
C SER A 42 -12.76 -18.33 -14.31
N GLY A 43 -13.85 -18.16 -15.07
CA GLY A 43 -13.84 -17.79 -16.47
C GLY A 43 -13.07 -16.48 -16.75
N ASN A 44 -12.53 -16.36 -17.97
CA ASN A 44 -11.79 -15.16 -18.41
C ASN A 44 -12.59 -13.85 -18.27
N PHE A 45 -13.92 -13.93 -18.31
CA PHE A 45 -14.80 -12.78 -18.12
C PHE A 45 -14.72 -12.19 -16.69
N PHE A 46 -14.45 -13.04 -15.69
CA PHE A 46 -14.46 -12.69 -14.26
C PHE A 46 -13.06 -12.37 -13.69
N LYS A 47 -12.02 -12.26 -14.54
CA LYS A 47 -10.66 -12.00 -14.08
C LYS A 47 -10.47 -10.53 -13.64
N ASN A 48 -9.52 -10.30 -12.73
CA ASN A 48 -9.12 -8.96 -12.31
C ASN A 48 -8.73 -8.09 -13.52
N GLY A 49 -9.14 -6.82 -13.52
CA GLY A 49 -8.99 -5.89 -14.65
C GLY A 49 -10.09 -5.98 -15.71
N ARG A 50 -11.09 -6.86 -15.54
CA ARG A 50 -12.32 -6.90 -16.35
C ARG A 50 -13.49 -6.23 -15.61
N PRO A 51 -14.53 -5.76 -16.31
CA PRO A 51 -15.67 -5.07 -15.71
C PRO A 51 -16.41 -5.89 -14.64
N CYS A 52 -16.42 -7.22 -14.78
CA CYS A 52 -17.20 -8.12 -13.94
C CYS A 52 -16.33 -8.93 -12.98
N TYR A 53 -15.38 -8.26 -12.32
CA TYR A 53 -14.57 -8.88 -11.28
C TYR A 53 -15.32 -8.88 -9.93
N TYR A 54 -15.93 -10.02 -9.58
CA TYR A 54 -16.79 -10.16 -8.39
C TYR A 54 -16.31 -11.23 -7.39
N GLY A 55 -15.05 -11.67 -7.47
CA GLY A 55 -14.45 -12.55 -6.47
C GLY A 55 -14.89 -14.01 -6.49
N GLU A 56 -15.22 -14.55 -7.67
CA GLU A 56 -15.44 -15.96 -7.98
C GLU A 56 -16.61 -16.68 -7.28
N TYR A 57 -16.96 -16.36 -6.04
CA TYR A 57 -17.98 -17.07 -5.26
C TYR A 57 -19.35 -16.37 -5.29
N PRO A 58 -20.46 -17.11 -5.14
CA PRO A 58 -21.81 -16.56 -5.09
C PRO A 58 -21.98 -15.47 -4.02
N LEU A 59 -21.44 -15.67 -2.82
CA LEU A 59 -21.49 -14.68 -1.74
C LEU A 59 -20.82 -13.36 -2.14
N ALA A 60 -19.65 -13.45 -2.79
CA ALA A 60 -18.93 -12.30 -3.28
C ALA A 60 -19.68 -11.58 -4.42
N PHE A 61 -20.37 -12.31 -5.31
CA PHE A 61 -21.24 -11.73 -6.34
C PHE A 61 -22.41 -10.94 -5.74
N ALA A 62 -23.08 -11.50 -4.72
CA ALA A 62 -24.19 -10.81 -4.04
C ALA A 62 -23.70 -9.51 -3.37
N ALA A 63 -22.52 -9.56 -2.78
CA ALA A 63 -21.91 -8.39 -2.14
C ALA A 63 -21.49 -7.33 -3.17
N CYS A 64 -20.78 -7.71 -4.24
CA CYS A 64 -20.34 -6.76 -5.27
C CYS A 64 -21.50 -6.12 -6.06
N THR A 65 -22.65 -6.79 -6.12
CA THR A 65 -23.87 -6.25 -6.75
C THR A 65 -24.73 -5.41 -5.79
N ASN A 66 -24.23 -5.16 -4.57
CA ASN A 66 -24.88 -4.38 -3.52
C ASN A 66 -26.25 -4.93 -3.08
N GLN A 67 -26.35 -6.24 -2.91
CA GLN A 67 -27.61 -6.93 -2.55
C GLN A 67 -27.53 -7.54 -1.15
N TRP A 68 -27.66 -6.71 -0.11
CA TRP A 68 -27.55 -7.15 1.28
C TRP A 68 -28.51 -8.30 1.63
N ASN A 69 -29.77 -8.23 1.18
CA ASN A 69 -30.75 -9.29 1.46
C ASN A 69 -30.29 -10.66 0.95
N LEU A 70 -29.68 -10.72 -0.24
CA LEU A 70 -29.13 -11.97 -0.76
C LEU A 70 -27.89 -12.42 0.01
N VAL A 71 -27.04 -11.48 0.43
CA VAL A 71 -25.87 -11.76 1.27
C VAL A 71 -26.32 -12.42 2.58
N GLU A 72 -27.34 -11.88 3.22
CA GLU A 72 -27.92 -12.42 4.46
C GLU A 72 -28.47 -13.83 4.26
N ILE A 73 -29.31 -14.04 3.24
CA ILE A 73 -29.85 -15.36 2.89
C ILE A 73 -28.72 -16.36 2.65
N LEU A 74 -27.68 -15.98 1.90
CA LEU A 74 -26.55 -16.87 1.61
C LEU A 74 -25.79 -17.27 2.89
N ILE A 75 -25.53 -16.32 3.79
CA ILE A 75 -24.86 -16.56 5.07
C ILE A 75 -25.69 -17.50 5.95
N GLU A 76 -27.00 -17.26 6.06
CA GLU A 76 -27.92 -18.12 6.83
C GLU A 76 -27.96 -19.57 6.32
N HIS A 77 -27.77 -19.76 5.02
CA HIS A 77 -27.72 -21.06 4.38
C HIS A 77 -26.32 -21.67 4.32
N GLY A 78 -25.36 -21.14 5.08
CA GLY A 78 -24.03 -21.72 5.28
C GLY A 78 -22.99 -21.33 4.24
N ALA A 79 -23.14 -20.17 3.59
CA ALA A 79 -22.05 -19.59 2.80
C ALA A 79 -20.89 -19.19 3.72
N ASP A 80 -19.68 -19.61 3.36
CA ASP A 80 -18.48 -19.24 4.12
C ASP A 80 -18.10 -17.77 3.85
N MET A 81 -18.00 -17.00 4.94
CA MET A 81 -17.68 -15.58 4.93
C MET A 81 -16.17 -15.29 4.79
N ASP A 82 -15.33 -16.28 5.06
CA ASP A 82 -13.87 -16.13 5.06
C ASP A 82 -13.22 -16.48 3.71
N MET A 83 -14.04 -16.87 2.73
CA MET A 83 -13.58 -17.28 1.41
C MET A 83 -12.88 -16.14 0.67
N ALA A 84 -11.68 -16.46 0.17
CA ALA A 84 -10.88 -15.59 -0.67
C ALA A 84 -10.79 -16.15 -2.09
N ASP A 85 -10.78 -15.23 -3.06
CA ASP A 85 -10.71 -15.56 -4.48
C ASP A 85 -9.30 -16.02 -4.94
N SER A 86 -9.13 -16.30 -6.22
CA SER A 86 -7.82 -16.64 -6.80
C SER A 86 -6.73 -15.56 -6.64
N ASN A 87 -7.06 -14.30 -6.31
CA ASN A 87 -6.09 -13.24 -6.00
C ASN A 87 -5.83 -13.10 -4.50
N GLY A 88 -6.44 -13.95 -3.66
CA GLY A 88 -6.39 -13.82 -2.21
C GLY A 88 -7.23 -12.65 -1.69
N ASN A 89 -8.06 -12.04 -2.52
CA ASN A 89 -8.97 -10.98 -2.09
C ASN A 89 -10.13 -11.63 -1.35
N ASN A 90 -10.24 -11.29 -0.07
CA ASN A 90 -11.47 -11.52 0.68
C ASN A 90 -12.57 -10.55 0.22
N ILE A 91 -13.78 -10.75 0.72
CA ILE A 91 -14.93 -9.93 0.32
C ILE A 91 -14.76 -8.44 0.65
N LEU A 92 -14.07 -8.09 1.74
CA LEU A 92 -13.82 -6.69 2.10
C LEU A 92 -12.89 -6.00 1.09
N HIS A 93 -11.91 -6.72 0.52
CA HIS A 93 -11.12 -6.19 -0.60
C HIS A 93 -11.99 -5.93 -1.82
N LEU A 94 -12.94 -6.82 -2.13
CA LEU A 94 -13.83 -6.66 -3.27
C LEU A 94 -14.78 -5.47 -3.09
N LEU A 95 -15.33 -5.29 -1.88
CA LEU A 95 -16.17 -4.14 -1.55
C LEU A 95 -15.43 -2.81 -1.68
N VAL A 96 -14.14 -2.80 -1.36
CA VAL A 96 -13.26 -1.66 -1.64
C VAL A 96 -13.14 -1.44 -3.15
N ILE A 97 -12.83 -2.47 -3.94
CA ILE A 97 -12.72 -2.34 -5.41
C ILE A 97 -14.00 -1.74 -6.03
N HIS A 98 -15.18 -2.13 -5.55
CA HIS A 98 -16.48 -1.62 -6.02
C HIS A 98 -16.97 -0.35 -5.32
N ASN A 99 -16.18 0.23 -4.41
CA ASN A 99 -16.51 1.44 -3.65
C ASN A 99 -17.84 1.36 -2.86
N LEU A 100 -18.10 0.23 -2.21
CA LEU A 100 -19.34 -0.05 -1.47
C LEU A 100 -19.17 0.08 0.06
N SER A 101 -19.13 1.32 0.57
CA SER A 101 -18.89 1.61 1.99
C SER A 101 -19.99 1.10 2.92
N ASP A 102 -21.26 1.30 2.54
CA ASP A 102 -22.40 0.92 3.38
C ASP A 102 -22.44 -0.60 3.61
N LEU A 103 -22.16 -1.35 2.56
CA LEU A 103 -22.13 -2.81 2.62
C LEU A 103 -20.91 -3.32 3.39
N TYR A 104 -19.78 -2.60 3.31
CA TYR A 104 -18.57 -2.94 4.06
C TYR A 104 -18.82 -2.98 5.56
N VAL A 105 -19.49 -1.96 6.11
CA VAL A 105 -19.80 -1.90 7.56
C VAL A 105 -20.80 -2.98 7.95
N LYS A 106 -21.87 -3.18 7.15
CA LYS A 106 -22.85 -4.25 7.41
C LYS A 106 -22.19 -5.63 7.44
N TYR A 107 -21.36 -5.92 6.44
CA TYR A 107 -20.67 -7.19 6.35
C TYR A 107 -19.68 -7.40 7.51
N LYS A 108 -18.88 -6.37 7.82
CA LYS A 108 -17.95 -6.38 8.96
C LYS A 108 -18.67 -6.66 10.28
N ALA A 109 -19.78 -5.98 10.55
CA ALA A 109 -20.58 -6.20 11.75
C ALA A 109 -21.12 -7.63 11.81
N ARG A 110 -21.71 -8.11 10.70
CA ARG A 110 -22.24 -9.48 10.60
C ARG A 110 -21.19 -10.56 10.80
N TRP A 111 -19.98 -10.36 10.27
CA TRP A 111 -18.85 -11.27 10.45
C TRP A 111 -18.42 -11.34 11.93
N ILE A 112 -18.39 -10.20 12.63
CA ILE A 112 -18.06 -10.14 14.07
C ILE A 112 -19.12 -10.89 14.88
N GLU A 113 -20.41 -10.67 14.59
CA GLU A 113 -21.51 -11.37 15.25
C GLU A 113 -21.41 -12.89 15.08
N GLU A 114 -21.18 -13.36 13.86
CA GLU A 114 -21.11 -14.78 13.54
C GLU A 114 -19.91 -15.46 14.23
N ASN A 115 -18.75 -14.80 14.29
CA ASN A 115 -17.58 -15.33 14.98
C ASN A 115 -17.73 -15.29 16.50
N ASN A 116 -18.35 -14.25 17.06
CA ASN A 116 -18.69 -14.21 18.47
C ASN A 116 -19.70 -15.31 18.83
N ARG A 117 -20.67 -15.58 17.97
CA ARG A 117 -21.65 -16.66 18.14
C ARG A 117 -20.98 -18.03 18.15
N LYS A 118 -20.08 -18.30 17.19
CA LYS A 118 -19.27 -19.53 17.15
C LYS A 118 -18.44 -19.69 18.42
N LYS A 119 -17.81 -18.60 18.90
CA LYS A 119 -17.01 -18.61 20.14
C LYS A 119 -17.87 -18.90 21.38
N GLY A 120 -19.04 -18.28 21.52
CA GLY A 120 -19.95 -18.50 22.65
C GLY A 120 -20.45 -19.94 22.73
N ILE A 121 -20.83 -20.54 21.61
CA ILE A 121 -21.25 -21.97 21.54
C ILE A 121 -20.12 -22.88 22.05
N LEU A 122 -18.87 -22.55 21.75
CA LEU A 122 -17.71 -23.34 22.17
C LEU A 122 -17.42 -23.18 23.66
N GLU A 123 -17.55 -21.97 24.20
CA GLU A 123 -17.41 -21.69 25.64
C GLU A 123 -18.48 -22.42 26.48
N ASP A 124 -19.73 -22.46 26.02
CA ASP A 124 -20.82 -23.21 26.70
C ASP A 124 -20.62 -24.74 26.66
N SER A 125 -19.84 -25.24 25.70
CA SER A 125 -19.58 -26.68 25.51
C SER A 125 -18.35 -27.22 26.26
N ILE A 126 -17.50 -26.36 26.84
CA ILE A 126 -16.22 -26.75 27.47
C ILE A 126 -16.10 -26.19 28.90
N SER A 127 -16.23 -27.05 29.91
CA SER A 127 -15.52 -26.89 31.20
C SER A 127 -14.24 -27.76 31.11
N PRO A 128 -12.99 -27.34 31.46
CA PRO A 128 -12.49 -26.21 32.27
C PRO A 128 -11.58 -25.20 31.49
N PRO A 129 -11.11 -24.11 32.14
CA PRO A 129 -10.43 -22.95 31.51
C PRO A 129 -8.96 -23.17 31.10
N THR A 130 -8.58 -24.37 30.65
CA THR A 130 -7.19 -24.70 30.27
C THR A 130 -6.97 -24.86 28.77
N LEU A 131 -8.03 -24.95 27.95
CA LEU A 131 -7.92 -25.11 26.49
C LEU A 131 -8.25 -23.84 25.68
N VAL A 132 -8.62 -22.73 26.35
CA VAL A 132 -9.00 -21.47 25.70
C VAL A 132 -7.82 -20.77 24.99
N ASN A 133 -6.58 -21.18 25.28
CA ASN A 133 -5.39 -20.62 24.63
C ASN A 133 -5.06 -21.25 23.27
N ASN A 134 -5.81 -22.27 22.83
CA ASN A 134 -5.61 -22.96 21.54
C ASN A 134 -6.59 -22.53 20.45
N PHE A 135 -7.38 -21.48 20.64
CA PHE A 135 -8.02 -20.85 19.49
C PHE A 135 -6.90 -20.21 18.65
N PRO A 136 -6.74 -20.57 17.37
CA PRO A 136 -5.85 -19.79 16.52
C PRO A 136 -6.34 -18.35 16.62
N ASN A 137 -5.43 -17.43 16.94
CA ASN A 137 -5.69 -16.00 16.91
C ASN A 137 -6.12 -15.63 15.48
N GLU A 138 -7.40 -15.84 15.14
CA GLU A 138 -7.90 -15.61 13.80
C GLU A 138 -7.74 -14.14 13.50
N THR A 139 -6.87 -13.85 12.55
CA THR A 139 -6.65 -12.49 12.09
C THR A 139 -7.98 -11.95 11.56
N PRO A 140 -8.42 -10.77 12.02
CA PRO A 140 -9.70 -10.24 11.61
C PRO A 140 -9.70 -9.96 10.11
N LEU A 141 -10.87 -10.07 9.47
CA LEU A 141 -11.00 -10.04 8.01
C LEU A 141 -10.39 -8.77 7.38
N TRP A 142 -10.48 -7.62 8.05
CA TRP A 142 -9.92 -6.33 7.60
C TRP A 142 -8.40 -6.19 7.81
N LYS A 143 -7.74 -7.15 8.45
CA LYS A 143 -6.28 -7.23 8.58
C LYS A 143 -5.65 -8.33 7.72
N ARG A 144 -6.45 -9.24 7.16
CA ARG A 144 -5.96 -10.29 6.27
C ARG A 144 -5.44 -9.67 4.97
N LEU A 145 -4.34 -10.24 4.48
CA LEU A 145 -3.65 -9.78 3.30
C LEU A 145 -4.07 -10.58 2.07
N ASN A 146 -4.16 -9.90 0.91
CA ASN A 146 -4.29 -10.57 -0.37
C ASN A 146 -2.94 -11.08 -0.91
N LYS A 147 -2.90 -11.66 -2.12
CA LYS A 147 -1.63 -12.14 -2.73
C LYS A 147 -0.65 -11.01 -3.08
N GLU A 148 -1.10 -9.77 -3.15
CA GLU A 148 -0.25 -8.59 -3.29
C GLU A 148 0.21 -8.03 -1.93
N ASN A 149 -0.10 -8.73 -0.83
CA ASN A 149 0.14 -8.32 0.54
C ASN A 149 -0.55 -6.98 0.91
N LEU A 150 -1.74 -6.75 0.39
CA LEU A 150 -2.54 -5.58 0.71
C LEU A 150 -3.69 -5.98 1.62
N THR A 151 -3.95 -5.12 2.61
CA THR A 151 -5.20 -5.08 3.37
C THR A 151 -6.27 -4.29 2.60
N PRO A 152 -7.56 -4.34 2.98
CA PRO A 152 -8.58 -3.54 2.32
C PRO A 152 -8.28 -2.03 2.35
N LEU A 153 -7.69 -1.51 3.43
CA LEU A 153 -7.31 -0.10 3.53
C LEU A 153 -6.15 0.26 2.60
N THR A 154 -5.09 -0.56 2.58
CA THR A 154 -3.94 -0.31 1.70
C THR A 154 -4.31 -0.54 0.23
N LEU A 155 -5.26 -1.43 -0.06
CA LEU A 155 -5.84 -1.57 -1.39
C LEU A 155 -6.61 -0.31 -1.82
N ALA A 156 -7.43 0.29 -0.94
CA ALA A 156 -8.09 1.58 -1.22
C ALA A 156 -7.06 2.68 -1.54
N ALA A 157 -5.95 2.68 -0.79
CA ALA A 157 -4.82 3.58 -1.00
C ALA A 157 -4.14 3.35 -2.37
N LYS A 158 -3.96 2.09 -2.80
CA LYS A 158 -3.42 1.73 -4.13
C LYS A 158 -4.32 2.18 -5.27
N LEU A 159 -5.64 2.03 -5.10
CA LEU A 159 -6.64 2.37 -6.12
C LEU A 159 -6.90 3.87 -6.22
N GLY A 160 -6.50 4.67 -5.21
CA GLY A 160 -6.75 6.11 -5.19
C GLY A 160 -8.21 6.46 -4.91
N GLN A 161 -8.97 5.58 -4.26
CA GLN A 161 -10.37 5.83 -3.95
C GLN A 161 -10.50 6.67 -2.67
N LYS A 162 -10.58 8.00 -2.84
CA LYS A 162 -10.60 8.96 -1.73
C LYS A 162 -11.75 8.70 -0.74
N ASP A 163 -12.97 8.50 -1.23
CA ASP A 163 -14.15 8.37 -0.37
C ASP A 163 -14.10 7.07 0.46
N MET A 164 -13.81 5.94 -0.20
CA MET A 164 -13.60 4.66 0.49
C MET A 164 -12.46 4.75 1.49
N PHE A 165 -11.33 5.36 1.12
CA PHE A 165 -10.20 5.49 2.01
C PHE A 165 -10.54 6.34 3.25
N SER A 166 -11.20 7.49 3.06
CA SER A 166 -11.68 8.33 4.18
C SER A 166 -12.63 7.56 5.09
N PHE A 167 -13.59 6.85 4.50
CA PHE A 167 -14.53 6.02 5.23
C PHE A 167 -13.83 4.94 6.05
N LEU A 168 -12.86 4.22 5.48
CA LEU A 168 -12.09 3.19 6.19
C LEU A 168 -11.23 3.77 7.31
N LEU A 169 -10.70 4.99 7.16
CA LEU A 169 -9.99 5.67 8.24
C LEU A 169 -10.94 6.03 9.39
N ASP A 170 -12.12 6.55 9.05
CA ASP A 170 -13.15 6.91 10.03
C ASP A 170 -13.69 5.68 10.76
N GLU A 171 -13.87 4.55 10.08
CA GLU A 171 -14.30 3.27 10.64
C GLU A 171 -13.29 2.64 11.61
N ARG A 172 -12.02 3.06 11.54
CA ARG A 172 -10.93 2.54 12.37
C ARG A 172 -10.59 3.46 13.53
N LYS A 173 -11.21 4.64 13.60
CA LYS A 173 -10.90 5.64 14.61
C LYS A 173 -11.40 5.21 15.97
N ILE A 174 -10.62 5.47 17.00
CA ILE A 174 -10.97 5.22 18.39
C ILE A 174 -11.20 6.57 19.05
N THR A 175 -12.44 6.84 19.44
CA THR A 175 -12.76 8.05 20.19
C THR A 175 -12.35 7.85 21.64
N GLN A 176 -11.34 8.61 22.10
CA GLN A 176 -10.88 8.53 23.49
C GLN A 176 -11.83 9.29 24.43
N TRP A 177 -12.23 10.49 24.03
CA TRP A 177 -13.21 11.29 24.76
C TRP A 177 -13.86 12.31 23.83
N THR A 178 -15.06 12.75 24.20
CA THR A 178 -15.81 13.83 23.56
C THR A 178 -16.38 14.75 24.62
N PHE A 179 -16.14 16.05 24.49
CA PHE A 179 -16.69 17.08 25.36
C PHE A 179 -17.36 18.15 24.50
N GLY A 180 -18.69 18.07 24.37
CA GLY A 180 -19.46 18.95 23.49
C GLY A 180 -18.94 18.87 22.04
N PRO A 181 -18.49 20.00 21.44
CA PRO A 181 -17.99 20.02 20.06
C PRO A 181 -16.53 19.52 19.91
N VAL A 182 -15.80 19.30 21.00
CA VAL A 182 -14.39 18.89 20.96
C VAL A 182 -14.27 17.39 21.18
N SER A 183 -13.56 16.70 20.30
CA SER A 183 -13.31 15.26 20.40
C SER A 183 -11.82 14.94 20.29
N CYS A 184 -11.33 14.03 21.14
CA CYS A 184 -10.04 13.40 20.97
C CYS A 184 -10.22 12.03 20.33
N VAL A 185 -9.62 11.86 19.15
CA VAL A 185 -9.74 10.68 18.32
C VAL A 185 -8.36 10.15 17.99
N LEU A 186 -8.16 8.85 18.17
CA LEU A 186 -6.94 8.13 17.86
C LEU A 186 -7.13 7.35 16.56
N TYR A 187 -6.22 7.55 15.60
CA TYR A 187 -6.18 6.77 14.36
C TYR A 187 -5.04 5.74 14.43
N PRO A 188 -5.32 4.44 14.20
CA PRO A 188 -4.28 3.43 14.19
C PRO A 188 -3.39 3.57 12.95
N LEU A 189 -2.07 3.59 13.16
CA LEU A 189 -1.07 3.80 12.10
C LEU A 189 -0.43 2.51 11.55
N ASP A 190 -0.85 1.35 12.07
CA ASP A 190 -0.33 0.00 11.78
C ASP A 190 -0.38 -0.44 10.31
N GLN A 191 -1.21 0.20 9.47
CA GLN A 191 -1.27 -0.08 8.02
C GLN A 191 -0.94 1.15 7.17
N LEU A 192 -0.75 2.31 7.79
CA LEU A 192 -0.53 3.59 7.11
C LEU A 192 0.95 3.97 7.09
N ASP A 193 1.63 3.80 8.23
CA ASP A 193 3.01 4.25 8.43
C ASP A 193 4.01 3.08 8.35
N LEU A 194 3.73 2.00 9.07
CA LEU A 194 4.53 0.78 9.05
C LEU A 194 3.85 -0.23 8.12
N GLY A 195 4.60 -0.85 7.20
CA GLY A 195 4.15 -2.07 6.56
C GLY A 195 4.03 -3.18 7.59
N LEU A 196 3.03 -4.05 7.42
CA LEU A 196 2.91 -5.21 8.31
C LEU A 196 4.09 -6.15 8.04
N PRO A 197 4.82 -6.59 9.08
CA PRO A 197 5.86 -7.58 8.88
C PRO A 197 5.21 -8.91 8.50
N VAL A 198 5.43 -9.36 7.26
CA VAL A 198 5.12 -10.74 6.85
C VAL A 198 6.37 -11.57 7.08
N GLU A 199 6.22 -12.69 7.79
CA GLU A 199 7.32 -13.61 8.08
C GLU A 199 8.08 -13.95 6.78
N GLY A 200 9.38 -13.62 6.75
CA GLY A 200 10.28 -13.97 5.65
C GLY A 200 10.34 -13.01 4.46
N LYS A 201 9.70 -11.83 4.50
CA LYS A 201 9.83 -10.79 3.45
C LYS A 201 10.32 -9.45 4.02
N GLU A 202 10.95 -8.63 3.16
CA GLU A 202 11.31 -7.24 3.48
C GLU A 202 10.10 -6.45 3.98
N ILE A 203 10.36 -5.44 4.82
CA ILE A 203 9.36 -4.53 5.40
C ILE A 203 8.40 -4.07 4.30
N GLU A 204 7.12 -4.37 4.46
CA GLU A 204 6.13 -4.08 3.44
C GLU A 204 5.90 -2.58 3.25
N VAL A 205 5.33 -2.22 2.10
CA VAL A 205 5.07 -0.85 1.70
C VAL A 205 3.92 -0.30 2.56
N GLY A 206 4.20 0.69 3.40
CA GLY A 206 3.16 1.37 4.19
C GLY A 206 2.13 2.06 3.29
N GLY A 207 0.89 2.24 3.77
CA GLY A 207 -0.16 2.90 3.00
C GLY A 207 0.25 4.27 2.43
N LEU A 208 1.02 5.06 3.20
CA LEU A 208 1.56 6.35 2.73
C LEU A 208 2.53 6.19 1.56
N GLU A 209 3.42 5.20 1.61
CA GLU A 209 4.38 4.94 0.53
C GLU A 209 3.66 4.50 -0.74
N LEU A 210 2.60 3.69 -0.61
CA LEU A 210 1.80 3.23 -1.73
C LEU A 210 1.06 4.39 -2.43
N ILE A 211 0.51 5.31 -1.66
CA ILE A 211 -0.14 6.54 -2.18
C ILE A 211 0.87 7.36 -2.99
N VAL A 212 2.08 7.55 -2.46
CA VAL A 212 3.15 8.30 -3.15
C VAL A 212 3.62 7.57 -4.41
N LYS A 213 3.81 6.24 -4.33
CA LYS A 213 4.27 5.41 -5.45
C LYS A 213 3.30 5.39 -6.65
N HIS A 214 2.00 5.56 -6.37
CA HIS A 214 0.94 5.62 -7.37
C HIS A 214 0.51 7.05 -7.72
N ALA A 215 1.17 8.07 -7.15
CA ALA A 215 0.91 9.49 -7.41
C ALA A 215 -0.55 9.93 -7.15
N HIS A 216 -1.19 9.36 -6.13
CA HIS A 216 -2.57 9.70 -5.75
C HIS A 216 -2.61 10.99 -4.91
N VAL A 217 -2.42 12.14 -5.57
CA VAL A 217 -2.33 13.46 -4.92
C VAL A 217 -3.57 13.75 -4.06
N ASP A 218 -4.76 13.36 -4.51
CA ASP A 218 -6.02 13.59 -3.77
C ASP A 218 -6.04 12.88 -2.40
N LEU A 219 -5.38 11.73 -2.28
CA LEU A 219 -5.25 10.98 -1.03
C LEU A 219 -4.17 11.58 -0.13
N ILE A 220 -3.08 12.10 -0.71
CA ILE A 220 -2.04 12.82 0.05
C ILE A 220 -2.63 14.07 0.68
N MET A 221 -3.49 14.78 -0.06
CA MET A 221 -4.17 16.00 0.39
C MET A 221 -5.30 15.73 1.41
N HIS A 222 -5.55 14.48 1.77
CA HIS A 222 -6.50 14.16 2.83
C HIS A 222 -6.04 14.79 4.16
N PRO A 223 -6.92 15.45 4.93
CA PRO A 223 -6.52 16.21 6.13
C PRO A 223 -5.72 15.40 7.15
N ARG A 224 -6.04 14.11 7.31
CA ARG A 224 -5.32 13.21 8.23
C ARG A 224 -3.95 12.81 7.73
N MET A 225 -3.79 12.71 6.41
CA MET A 225 -2.50 12.37 5.79
C MET A 225 -1.56 13.57 5.85
N ILE A 226 -2.07 14.78 5.60
CA ILE A 226 -1.32 16.03 5.78
C ILE A 226 -0.81 16.15 7.22
N ASP A 227 -1.69 15.99 8.23
CA ASP A 227 -1.28 16.08 9.65
C ASP A 227 -0.19 15.03 10.01
N LEU A 228 -0.29 13.82 9.46
CA LEU A 228 0.73 12.78 9.64
C LEU A 228 2.06 13.17 8.97
N ILE A 229 2.02 13.66 7.73
CA ILE A 229 3.20 14.10 6.99
C ILE A 229 3.86 15.30 7.68
N ASP A 230 3.08 16.28 8.13
CA ASP A 230 3.57 17.46 8.85
C ASP A 230 4.28 17.08 10.15
N LYS A 231 3.70 16.13 10.92
CA LYS A 231 4.34 15.59 12.12
C LYS A 231 5.66 14.88 11.81
N LYS A 232 5.70 14.06 10.77
CA LYS A 232 6.94 13.39 10.31
C LYS A 232 7.99 14.38 9.82
N TRP A 233 7.57 15.42 9.10
CA TRP A 233 8.44 16.47 8.59
C TRP A 233 9.09 17.24 9.73
N ASN A 234 8.29 17.74 10.66
CA ASN A 234 8.76 18.56 11.77
C ASN A 234 9.64 17.76 12.75
N ARG A 235 9.36 16.47 12.94
CA ARG A 235 10.12 15.63 13.87
C ARG A 235 11.43 15.09 13.29
N PHE A 236 11.40 14.57 12.06
CA PHE A 236 12.49 13.80 11.48
C PHE A 236 12.95 14.36 10.14
N ALA A 237 12.06 14.44 9.15
CA ALA A 237 12.47 14.63 7.77
C ALA A 237 13.07 16.02 7.52
N GLY A 238 12.55 17.08 8.13
CA GLY A 238 13.08 18.44 7.99
C GLY A 238 14.53 18.57 8.45
N LYS A 239 14.92 17.90 9.56
CA LYS A 239 16.31 17.89 10.05
C LYS A 239 17.23 17.11 9.12
N ILE A 240 16.79 15.95 8.64
CA ILE A 240 17.55 15.12 7.70
C ILE A 240 17.74 15.85 6.37
N PHE A 241 16.66 16.45 5.86
CA PHE A 241 16.65 17.25 4.64
C PHE A 241 17.60 18.44 4.77
N PHE A 242 17.49 19.24 5.83
CA PHE A 242 18.38 20.39 6.04
C PHE A 242 19.85 19.98 6.15
N LYS A 243 20.16 18.87 6.83
CA LYS A 243 21.53 18.33 6.88
C LYS A 243 22.03 17.95 5.47
N ARG A 244 21.22 17.24 4.68
CA ARG A 244 21.56 16.86 3.29
C ARG A 244 21.71 18.08 2.38
N PHE A 245 20.82 19.06 2.53
CA PHE A 245 20.87 20.33 1.81
C PHE A 245 22.16 21.08 2.13
N MET A 246 22.52 21.24 3.41
CA MET A 246 23.77 21.91 3.81
C MET A 246 25.02 21.17 3.34
N MET A 247 25.05 19.83 3.37
CA MET A 247 26.16 19.06 2.81
C MET A 247 26.28 19.26 1.29
N THR A 248 25.16 19.27 0.57
CA THR A 248 25.12 19.49 -0.89
C THR A 248 25.54 20.91 -1.25
N LEU A 249 25.05 21.91 -0.50
CA LEU A 249 25.46 23.31 -0.65
C LEU A 249 26.96 23.47 -0.41
N GLY A 250 27.50 22.88 0.65
CA GLY A 250 28.93 22.88 0.93
C GLY A 250 29.74 22.24 -0.20
N PHE A 251 29.29 21.10 -0.74
CA PHE A 251 29.90 20.46 -1.90
C PHE A 251 29.91 21.38 -3.13
N LEU A 252 28.79 22.04 -3.44
CA LEU A 252 28.70 23.00 -4.55
C LEU A 252 29.62 24.21 -4.34
N LEU A 253 29.77 24.71 -3.12
CA LEU A 253 30.70 25.80 -2.82
C LEU A 253 32.17 25.38 -3.02
N VAL A 254 32.55 24.18 -2.57
CA VAL A 254 33.90 23.63 -2.82
C VAL A 254 34.13 23.46 -4.31
N PHE A 255 33.14 22.94 -5.04
CA PHE A 255 33.21 22.81 -6.50
C PHE A 255 33.40 24.16 -7.19
N MET A 256 32.58 25.16 -6.85
CA MET A 256 32.70 26.52 -7.38
C MET A 256 34.06 27.15 -7.06
N PHE A 257 34.53 27.02 -5.82
CA PHE A 257 35.84 27.54 -5.41
C PHE A 257 36.98 26.87 -6.17
N THR A 258 36.90 25.56 -6.40
CA THR A 258 37.90 24.81 -7.17
C THR A 258 37.98 25.31 -8.62
N ILE A 259 36.84 25.59 -9.27
CA ILE A 259 36.80 26.18 -10.62
C ILE A 259 37.42 27.58 -10.64
N ILE A 260 37.11 28.42 -9.65
CA ILE A 260 37.68 29.76 -9.55
C ILE A 260 39.20 29.69 -9.39
N LEU A 261 39.71 28.78 -8.55
CA LEU A 261 41.15 28.57 -8.40
C LEU A 261 41.80 28.10 -9.71
N GLU A 262 41.13 27.25 -10.49
CA GLU A 262 41.65 26.83 -11.79
C GLU A 262 41.74 28.00 -12.78
N GLN A 263 40.87 29.01 -12.69
CA GLN A 263 40.96 30.23 -13.51
C GLN A 263 42.14 31.14 -13.13
N THR A 264 42.70 30.99 -11.91
CA THR A 264 43.89 31.76 -11.49
C THR A 264 45.21 31.17 -11.99
N ARG A 265 45.14 30.06 -12.73
CA ARG A 265 46.27 29.40 -13.38
C ARG A 265 46.86 30.32 -14.44
N VAL A 266 48.17 30.54 -14.36
CA VAL A 266 48.91 31.28 -15.38
C VAL A 266 49.54 30.27 -16.32
N GLU A 267 49.22 30.38 -17.61
CA GLU A 267 49.85 29.58 -18.67
C GLU A 267 50.98 30.40 -19.27
N THR A 268 52.21 29.99 -18.99
CA THR A 268 53.39 30.61 -19.59
C THR A 268 53.77 29.78 -20.81
N THR A 269 53.71 30.41 -21.98
CA THR A 269 54.19 29.80 -23.23
C THR A 269 55.61 30.29 -23.48
N GLU A 270 56.59 29.42 -23.25
CA GLU A 270 57.96 29.67 -23.68
C GLU A 270 58.12 29.07 -25.09
N GLY A 271 58.39 29.94 -26.07
CA GLY A 271 58.64 29.54 -27.45
C GLY A 271 60.08 29.89 -27.83
N GLU A 272 60.91 28.87 -28.05
CA GLU A 272 62.26 29.01 -28.60
C GLU A 272 62.39 28.12 -29.85
N GLY A 273 62.20 28.71 -31.04
CA GLY A 273 62.50 28.09 -32.34
C GLY A 273 61.66 26.86 -32.71
N ASP A 274 61.77 26.44 -33.98
CA ASP A 274 60.99 25.34 -34.56
C ASP A 274 61.15 24.05 -33.72
N ASP A 275 60.01 23.49 -33.31
CA ASP A 275 59.81 22.20 -32.63
C ASP A 275 60.09 22.09 -31.12
N ALA A 276 59.35 22.85 -30.29
CA ALA A 276 58.56 22.34 -29.15
C ALA A 276 58.00 23.49 -28.31
N VAL A 277 56.67 23.69 -28.31
CA VAL A 277 56.03 24.60 -27.36
C VAL A 277 55.93 23.90 -26.00
N VAL A 278 56.74 24.32 -25.03
CA VAL A 278 56.59 23.87 -23.64
C VAL A 278 55.69 24.86 -22.93
N THR A 279 54.45 24.45 -22.68
CA THR A 279 53.53 25.18 -21.80
C THR A 279 53.81 24.81 -20.35
N SER A 280 54.42 25.73 -19.60
CA SER A 280 54.53 25.58 -18.15
C SER A 280 53.30 26.19 -17.49
N VAL A 281 52.82 25.49 -16.47
CA VAL A 281 51.57 25.80 -15.78
C VAL A 281 51.91 26.09 -14.34
N GLU A 282 51.75 27.34 -13.92
CA GLU A 282 52.12 27.75 -12.58
C GLU A 282 50.94 28.41 -11.85
N TYR A 283 50.81 28.09 -10.56
CA TYR A 283 49.85 28.75 -9.68
C TYR A 283 50.53 29.93 -8.97
N PRO A 284 49.79 31.02 -8.67
CA PRO A 284 50.36 32.23 -8.07
C PRO A 284 50.99 32.01 -6.69
N SER A 285 50.60 30.96 -5.97
CA SER A 285 51.23 30.56 -4.70
C SER A 285 51.09 29.06 -4.45
N GLY A 286 52.04 28.49 -3.70
CA GLY A 286 51.97 27.08 -3.27
C GLY A 286 50.75 26.75 -2.41
N ILE A 287 50.21 27.75 -1.70
CA ILE A 287 48.97 27.61 -0.90
C ILE A 287 47.76 27.42 -1.82
N ILE A 288 47.66 28.21 -2.91
CA ILE A 288 46.59 28.08 -3.90
C ILE A 288 46.65 26.71 -4.58
N TYR A 289 47.84 26.23 -4.95
CA TYR A 289 48.03 24.90 -5.52
C TYR A 289 47.56 23.78 -4.57
N ALA A 290 47.92 23.86 -3.29
CA ALA A 290 47.49 22.88 -2.29
C ALA A 290 45.96 22.87 -2.10
N LEU A 291 45.34 24.04 -2.02
CA LEU A 291 43.88 24.19 -1.90
C LEU A 291 43.15 23.63 -3.13
N HIS A 292 43.64 23.92 -4.33
CA HIS A 292 43.08 23.39 -5.57
C HIS A 292 43.15 21.84 -5.62
N ARG A 293 44.29 21.25 -5.24
CA ARG A 293 44.45 19.79 -5.22
C ARG A 293 43.54 19.10 -4.20
N ILE A 294 43.37 19.70 -3.02
CA ILE A 294 42.43 19.20 -1.99
C ILE A 294 40.98 19.33 -2.49
N GLY A 295 40.63 20.47 -3.07
CA GLY A 295 39.30 20.71 -3.67
C GLY A 295 38.96 19.67 -4.74
N ASN A 296 39.87 19.41 -5.69
CA ASN A 296 39.70 18.38 -6.72
C ASN A 296 39.52 16.98 -6.15
N GLY A 297 40.27 16.62 -5.10
CA GLY A 297 40.10 15.35 -4.41
C GLY A 297 38.69 15.19 -3.80
N ILE A 298 38.20 16.23 -3.14
CA ILE A 298 36.85 16.25 -2.54
C ILE A 298 35.76 16.19 -3.62
N VAL A 299 35.91 16.96 -4.70
CA VAL A 299 34.95 16.98 -5.82
C VAL A 299 34.85 15.61 -6.48
N LEU A 300 35.99 14.98 -6.80
CA LEU A 300 36.03 13.66 -7.44
C LEU A 300 35.39 12.58 -6.54
N ALA A 301 35.78 12.54 -5.25
CA ALA A 301 35.24 11.59 -4.30
C ALA A 301 33.73 11.79 -4.09
N GLY A 302 33.28 13.05 -3.98
CA GLY A 302 31.86 13.38 -3.85
C GLY A 302 31.04 13.03 -5.09
N ALA A 303 31.58 13.25 -6.30
CA ALA A 303 30.94 12.87 -7.55
C ALA A 303 30.80 11.35 -7.69
N LEU A 304 31.84 10.58 -7.35
CA LEU A 304 31.80 9.11 -7.34
C LEU A 304 30.79 8.58 -6.31
N TRP A 305 30.77 9.15 -5.11
CA TRP A 305 29.80 8.80 -4.08
C TRP A 305 28.37 9.05 -4.55
N LYS A 306 28.08 10.25 -5.08
CA LYS A 306 26.76 10.63 -5.58
C LYS A 306 26.33 9.73 -6.74
N GLY A 307 27.21 9.47 -7.70
CA GLY A 307 26.93 8.55 -8.81
C GLY A 307 26.61 7.13 -8.34
N ARG A 308 27.29 6.63 -7.30
CA ARG A 308 26.96 5.32 -6.69
C ARG A 308 25.59 5.33 -6.02
N CYS A 309 25.24 6.40 -5.30
CA CYS A 309 23.92 6.53 -4.68
C CYS A 309 22.80 6.53 -5.73
N GLU A 310 22.92 7.36 -6.77
CA GLU A 310 21.92 7.44 -7.84
C GLU A 310 21.81 6.10 -8.60
N LEU A 311 22.92 5.42 -8.88
CA LEU A 311 22.89 4.11 -9.52
C LEU A 311 22.15 3.06 -8.67
N ASN A 312 22.37 3.05 -7.36
CA ASN A 312 21.65 2.16 -6.45
C ASN A 312 20.14 2.45 -6.45
N GLU A 313 19.74 3.73 -6.45
CA GLU A 313 18.34 4.14 -6.54
C GLU A 313 17.72 3.74 -7.89
N MET A 314 18.45 3.92 -9.00
CA MET A 314 18.01 3.50 -10.34
C MET A 314 17.82 1.98 -10.45
N ILE A 315 18.69 1.20 -9.82
CA ILE A 315 18.58 -0.26 -9.78
C ILE A 315 17.35 -0.67 -8.95
N ALA A 316 17.13 -0.02 -7.80
CA ALA A 316 16.02 -0.34 -6.90
C ALA A 316 14.65 0.05 -7.49
N ALA A 317 14.54 1.24 -8.09
CA ALA A 317 13.28 1.74 -8.65
C ALA A 317 12.97 1.19 -10.06
N GLY A 318 13.98 0.65 -10.74
CA GLY A 318 13.96 0.34 -12.16
C GLY A 318 14.22 1.59 -13.00
N ILE A 319 15.24 1.52 -13.87
CA ILE A 319 15.78 2.65 -14.64
C ILE A 319 14.69 3.48 -15.34
N ARG A 320 13.73 2.82 -16.01
CA ARG A 320 12.64 3.51 -16.73
C ARG A 320 11.71 4.30 -15.81
N LYS A 321 11.43 3.77 -14.61
CA LYS A 321 10.51 4.41 -13.66
C LYS A 321 11.19 5.57 -12.93
N TYR A 322 12.48 5.42 -12.62
CA TYR A 322 13.30 6.48 -12.05
C TYR A 322 13.36 7.70 -12.98
N LEU A 323 13.74 7.49 -14.25
CA LEU A 323 13.84 8.56 -15.25
C LEU A 323 12.52 9.28 -15.55
N SER A 324 11.37 8.62 -15.34
CA SER A 324 10.06 9.26 -15.50
C SER A 324 9.58 10.05 -14.28
N ALA A 325 10.19 9.83 -13.11
CA ALA A 325 9.77 10.40 -11.83
C ALA A 325 10.68 11.57 -11.40
N THR A 326 11.95 11.55 -11.83
CA THR A 326 12.89 12.68 -11.77
C THR A 326 12.59 13.70 -12.86
#